data_AF-A0A351JX22-F1
#
_entry.id   AF-A0A351JX22-F1
#
_cell.length_a   1.000
_cell.length_b   1.000
_cell.length_c   1.000
_cell.angle_alpha   90.00
_cell.angle_beta   90.00
_cell.angle_gamma   90.00
#
_symmetry.space_group_name_H-M   'P 1'
#
loop_
_entity.id
_entity.type
_entity.pdbx_description
1 polymer ?
#
loop_
_entity_poly.entity_id
_entity_poly.type
_entity_poly.pdbx_seq_one_letter_code
_entity_poly.pdbx_strand_id
1 'polypeptide(L)'
;RLAEGSLLAVLPSDEEFPYIIRVVSEIIESNGSSSMASVCSGSLAMMDAGVPLRRPVAGVAMGLVADETTGQYVILTDILGLED
;
A
#
# COMPACT_ATOMS: atom_id res chain seq x y z
N ARG A 1 -0.90 7.41 -7.19
CA ARG A 1 0.08 6.75 -8.08
C ARG A 1 0.83 5.60 -7.41
N LEU A 2 1.36 5.74 -6.19
CA LEU A 2 2.05 4.62 -5.52
C LEU A 2 1.13 3.39 -5.39
N ALA A 3 -0.05 3.55 -4.78
CA ALA A 3 -0.96 2.44 -4.57
C ALA A 3 -1.44 1.79 -5.87
N GLU A 4 -1.75 2.62 -6.88
CA GLU A 4 -2.07 2.17 -8.23
C GLU A 4 -0.96 1.30 -8.81
N GLY A 5 0.31 1.73 -8.75
CA GLY A 5 1.45 0.95 -9.22
C GLY A 5 1.58 -0.40 -8.51
N SER A 6 1.37 -0.43 -7.19
CA SER A 6 1.39 -1.68 -6.41
C SER A 6 0.29 -2.66 -6.83
N LEU A 7 -0.92 -2.15 -7.13
CA LEU A 7 -2.07 -2.97 -7.50
C LEU A 7 -2.02 -3.44 -8.97
N LEU A 8 -1.54 -2.60 -9.90
CA LEU A 8 -1.31 -2.96 -11.30
C LEU A 8 -0.43 -4.21 -11.45
N ALA A 9 0.54 -4.38 -10.55
CA ALA A 9 1.44 -5.52 -10.54
C ALA A 9 0.75 -6.87 -10.24
N VAL A 10 -0.52 -6.89 -9.83
CA VAL A 10 -1.26 -8.13 -9.52
C VAL A 10 -2.60 -8.24 -10.25
N LEU A 11 -2.94 -7.27 -11.10
CA LEU A 11 -4.16 -7.34 -11.91
C LEU A 11 -4.14 -8.55 -12.87
N PRO A 12 -5.32 -9.12 -13.17
CA PRO A 12 -5.48 -10.07 -14.26
C PRO A 12 -5.26 -9.41 -15.62
N SER A 13 -5.14 -10.23 -16.66
CA SER A 13 -5.16 -9.73 -18.04
C SER A 13 -6.58 -9.35 -18.49
N ASP A 14 -6.68 -8.52 -19.53
CA ASP A 14 -7.97 -8.13 -20.13
C ASP A 14 -8.75 -9.35 -20.69
N GLU A 15 -8.05 -10.42 -21.11
CA GLU A 15 -8.68 -11.65 -21.58
C GLU A 15 -9.32 -12.45 -20.42
N GLU A 16 -8.69 -12.46 -19.25
CA GLU A 16 -9.18 -13.14 -18.05
C GLU A 16 -10.29 -12.36 -17.33
N PHE A 17 -10.23 -11.03 -17.39
CA PHE A 17 -11.19 -10.15 -16.70
C PHE A 17 -11.48 -8.88 -17.53
N PRO A 18 -12.42 -8.94 -18.50
CA PRO A 18 -12.65 -7.89 -19.49
C PRO A 18 -13.51 -6.73 -18.93
N TYR A 19 -13.09 -6.15 -17.81
CA TYR A 19 -13.77 -5.04 -17.13
C TYR A 19 -12.82 -3.89 -16.84
N ILE A 20 -13.35 -2.66 -16.93
CA ILE A 20 -12.64 -1.47 -16.44
C ILE A 20 -12.77 -1.42 -14.92
N ILE A 21 -11.63 -1.40 -14.23
CA ILE A 21 -11.58 -1.33 -12.77
C ILE A 21 -11.32 0.11 -12.35
N ARG A 22 -12.17 0.66 -11.49
CA ARG A 22 -11.97 1.96 -10.83
C ARG A 22 -11.99 1.76 -9.32
N VAL A 23 -10.87 2.03 -8.66
CA VAL A 23 -10.75 2.01 -7.19
C VAL A 23 -10.64 3.44 -6.68
N VAL A 24 -11.40 3.76 -5.63
CA VAL A 24 -11.32 5.04 -4.91
C VAL A 24 -10.97 4.70 -3.46
N SER A 25 -9.90 5.30 -2.95
CA SER A 25 -9.50 5.20 -1.54
C SER A 25 -9.81 6.53 -0.87
N GLU A 26 -10.72 6.52 0.10
CA GLU A 26 -11.05 7.68 0.91
C GLU A 26 -10.39 7.55 2.28
N ILE A 27 -9.54 8.52 2.62
CA ILE A 27 -8.83 8.53 3.89
C ILE A 27 -9.71 9.22 4.93
N ILE A 28 -10.38 8.42 5.75
CA ILE A 28 -11.26 8.91 6.82
C ILE A 28 -10.50 9.33 8.09
N GLU A 29 -9.30 8.79 8.29
CA GLU A 29 -8.36 9.18 9.35
C GLU A 29 -6.93 8.99 8.85
N SER A 30 -6.00 9.82 9.33
CA SER A 30 -4.58 9.75 8.92
C SER A 30 -3.66 10.12 10.07
N ASN A 31 -2.91 9.14 10.56
CA ASN A 31 -1.81 9.34 11.50
C ASN A 31 -0.58 8.46 11.17
N GLY A 32 -0.46 8.04 9.92
CA GLY A 32 0.57 7.12 9.45
C GLY A 32 0.18 6.59 8.07
N SER A 33 1.18 6.50 7.19
CA SER A 33 1.12 6.05 5.79
C SER A 33 -0.26 5.65 5.20
N SER A 34 -1.10 6.66 4.95
CA SER A 34 -2.39 6.47 4.28
C SER A 34 -2.26 5.91 2.85
N SER A 35 -1.08 6.08 2.25
CA SER A 35 -0.73 5.49 0.95
C SER A 35 -0.59 3.95 1.00
N MET A 36 0.01 3.41 2.06
CA MET A 36 0.13 1.95 2.26
C MET A 36 -1.20 1.34 2.69
N ALA A 37 -1.96 2.07 3.52
CA ALA A 37 -3.35 1.71 3.82
C ALA A 37 -4.18 1.59 2.54
N SER A 38 -4.00 2.51 1.57
CA SER A 38 -4.68 2.48 0.27
C SER A 38 -4.30 1.27 -0.60
N VAL A 39 -3.08 0.72 -0.45
CA VAL A 39 -2.69 -0.54 -1.10
C VAL A 39 -3.46 -1.70 -0.49
N CYS A 40 -3.46 -1.80 0.84
CA CYS A 40 -4.13 -2.87 1.57
C CYS A 40 -5.65 -2.86 1.32
N SER A 41 -6.29 -1.69 1.48
CA SER A 41 -7.73 -1.54 1.25
C SER A 41 -8.10 -1.75 -0.21
N GLY A 42 -7.29 -1.28 -1.16
CA GLY A 42 -7.49 -1.52 -2.59
C GLY A 42 -7.41 -3.01 -2.96
N SER A 43 -6.46 -3.75 -2.39
CA SER A 43 -6.37 -5.21 -2.58
C SER A 43 -7.61 -5.92 -2.05
N LEU A 44 -8.07 -5.57 -0.85
CA LEU A 44 -9.27 -6.16 -0.24
C LEU A 44 -10.55 -5.80 -1.03
N ALA A 45 -10.71 -4.54 -1.42
CA ALA A 45 -11.88 -4.08 -2.17
C ALA A 45 -11.98 -4.76 -3.54
N MET A 46 -10.86 -5.00 -4.22
CA MET A 46 -10.85 -5.74 -5.48
C MET A 46 -11.19 -7.22 -5.29
N MET A 47 -10.70 -7.85 -4.21
CA MET A 47 -11.08 -9.23 -3.89
C MET A 47 -12.58 -9.34 -3.58
N ASP A 48 -13.13 -8.38 -2.82
CA ASP A 48 -14.57 -8.31 -2.50
C ASP A 48 -15.43 -8.06 -3.76
N ALA A 49 -14.95 -7.22 -4.68
CA ALA A 49 -15.58 -6.98 -5.98
C ALA A 49 -15.44 -8.17 -6.96
N GLY A 50 -14.77 -9.26 -6.58
CA GLY A 50 -14.60 -10.46 -7.40
C GLY A 50 -13.54 -10.33 -8.50
N VAL A 51 -12.63 -9.34 -8.41
CA VAL A 51 -11.50 -9.23 -9.32
C VAL A 51 -10.53 -10.39 -9.06
N PRO A 52 -10.18 -11.21 -10.07
CA PRO A 52 -9.28 -12.35 -9.90
C PRO A 52 -7.81 -11.90 -9.83
N LEU A 53 -7.41 -11.32 -8.70
CA LEU A 53 -6.02 -10.90 -8.47
C LEU A 53 -5.09 -12.11 -8.46
N ARG A 54 -3.89 -11.97 -9.04
CA ARG A 54 -2.86 -13.04 -9.03
C ARG A 54 -2.39 -13.40 -7.63
N ARG A 55 -2.33 -12.39 -6.74
CA ARG A 55 -2.04 -12.53 -5.31
C ARG A 55 -2.49 -11.27 -4.55
N PRO A 56 -2.85 -11.36 -3.27
CA PRO A 56 -3.08 -10.18 -2.43
C PRO A 56 -1.82 -9.32 -2.30
N VAL A 57 -1.99 -8.01 -2.12
CA VAL A 57 -0.90 -7.05 -1.93
C VAL A 57 -1.17 -6.21 -0.69
N ALA A 58 -0.13 -6.03 0.12
CA ALA A 58 -0.13 -5.16 1.28
C ALA A 58 1.09 -4.24 1.24
N GLY A 59 1.05 -3.15 2.00
CA GLY A 59 2.14 -2.21 2.17
C GLY A 59 2.32 -1.83 3.63
N VAL A 60 3.54 -1.41 4.00
CA VAL A 60 3.90 -0.87 5.32
C VAL A 60 4.90 0.27 5.12
N ALA A 61 4.85 1.28 5.98
CA ALA A 61 5.88 2.33 6.00
C ALA A 61 6.98 1.99 6.98
N MET A 62 8.20 2.39 6.64
CA MET A 62 9.40 2.14 7.42
C MET A 62 10.09 3.48 7.69
N GLY A 63 10.63 3.65 8.88
CA GLY A 63 11.46 4.79 9.26
C GLY A 63 12.88 4.37 9.61
N LEU A 64 13.79 5.35 9.69
CA LEU A 64 15.18 5.17 10.05
C LEU A 64 15.60 6.31 10.98
N VAL A 65 16.09 5.97 12.16
CA VAL A 65 16.78 6.92 13.06
C VAL A 65 18.26 6.57 13.06
N ALA A 66 19.12 7.52 12.69
CA ALA A 66 20.56 7.31 12.62
C ALA A 66 21.31 8.41 13.38
N ASP A 67 22.34 8.02 14.12
CA ASP A 67 23.31 8.93 14.74
C ASP A 67 24.56 8.98 13.86
N GLU A 68 24.77 10.12 13.19
CA GLU A 68 25.91 10.32 12.28
C GLU A 68 27.27 10.33 13.00
N THR A 69 27.30 10.63 14.31
CA THR A 69 28.55 10.72 15.09
C THR A 69 29.02 9.34 15.54
N THR A 70 28.08 8.49 15.95
CA THR A 70 28.41 7.12 16.41
C THR A 70 28.24 6.06 15.32
N GLY A 71 27.55 6.38 14.22
CA GLY A 71 27.21 5.46 13.14
C GLY A 71 26.12 4.45 13.48
N GLN A 72 25.48 4.59 14.64
CA GLN A 72 24.39 3.70 15.07
C GLN A 72 23.09 4.06 14.36
N TYR A 73 22.26 3.05 14.05
CA TYR A 73 20.93 3.29 13.47
C TYR A 73 19.91 2.28 13.98
N VAL A 74 18.64 2.68 13.92
CA VAL A 74 17.46 1.88 14.26
C VAL A 74 16.44 2.01 13.14
N ILE A 75 15.86 0.88 12.75
CA ILE A 75 14.76 0.80 11.78
C ILE A 75 13.45 0.77 12.55
N LEU A 76 12.52 1.64 12.16
CA LEU A 76 11.16 1.69 12.70
C LEU A 76 10.20 1.07 11.69
N THR A 77 9.26 0.25 12.18
CA THR A 77 8.24 -0.41 11.34
C THR A 77 6.87 0.19 11.67
N ASP A 78 6.09 0.49 10.62
CA ASP A 78 4.76 1.11 10.71
C ASP A 78 4.77 2.45 11.46
N ILE A 79 5.55 3.39 10.93
CA ILE A 79 5.76 4.69 11.55
C ILE A 79 4.48 5.53 11.63
N LEU A 80 4.33 6.21 12.76
CA LEU A 80 3.36 7.28 12.95
C LEU A 80 3.77 8.53 12.17
N GLY A 81 2.84 9.47 11.98
CA GLY A 81 3.14 10.76 11.35
C GLY A 81 4.15 11.63 12.12
N LEU A 82 4.44 11.33 13.39
CA LEU A 82 5.49 11.98 14.18
C LEU A 82 6.88 11.35 13.98
N GLU A 83 6.92 10.09 13.52
CA GLU A 83 8.14 9.29 13.35
C GLU A 83 8.66 9.32 11.91
N ASP A 84 7.90 9.92 10.98
CA ASP A 84 8.29 10.26 9.60
C ASP A 84 9.12 11.56 9.57
#